data_AF-A0A1V5JIE3-F1
#
_entry.id   AF-A0A1V5JIE3-F1
#
_cell.length_a   1.000
_cell.length_b   1.000
_cell.length_c   1.000
_cell.angle_alpha   90.00
_cell.angle_beta   90.00
_cell.angle_gamma   90.00
#
_symmetry.space_group_name_H-M   'P 1'
#
loop_
_entity.id
_entity.type
_entity.pdbx_description
1 polymer ?
#
loop_
_entity_poly.entity_id
_entity_poly.type
_entity_poly.pdbx_seq_one_letter_code
_entity_poly.pdbx_strand_id
1 'polypeptide(L)' 'MRTCLFSTSEVDLRTPLRGGASEERIMEIIRRAIVEKPEKHSLESAVFRKCISRPMFSIGG' A
#
# COMPACT_ATOMS: atom_id res chain seq x y z
N MET A 1 2.51 -1.18 3.88
CA MET A 1 1.64 -1.95 2.97
C MET A 1 1.34 -1.10 1.77
N ARG A 2 1.63 -1.60 0.57
CA ARG A 2 1.33 -0.90 -0.67
C ARG A 2 0.21 -1.62 -1.41
N THR A 3 -0.85 -0.89 -1.77
CA THR A 3 -2.07 -1.47 -2.37
C THR A 3 -2.02 -1.55 -3.91
N CYS A 4 -0.98 -0.99 -4.54
CA CYS A 4 -0.79 -1.01 -5.99
C CYS A 4 0.71 -1.06 -6.34
N LEU A 5 1.07 -1.75 -7.43
CA LEU A 5 2.45 -1.78 -7.94
C LEU A 5 2.98 -0.40 -8.33
N PHE A 6 2.09 0.48 -8.80
CA PHE A 6 2.43 1.81 -9.32
C PHE A 6 2.19 2.94 -8.31
N SER A 7 1.70 2.64 -7.10
CA SER A 7 1.57 3.66 -6.07
C SER A 7 2.94 4.03 -5.49
N THR A 8 3.11 5.30 -5.12
CA THR A 8 4.25 5.78 -4.33
C THR A 8 3.92 5.90 -2.84
N SER A 9 2.64 5.77 -2.47
CA SER A 9 2.18 5.80 -1.08
C SER A 9 2.12 4.41 -0.46
N GLU A 10 2.42 4.33 0.84
CA GLU A 10 2.32 3.11 1.65
C GLU A 10 1.53 3.38 2.93
N VAL A 11 0.71 2.41 3.33
CA VAL A 11 -0.02 2.40 4.60
C VAL A 11 0.82 1.68 5.65
N ASP A 12 1.10 2.33 6.76
CA ASP A 12 1.87 1.71 7.85
C ASP A 12 1.03 0.71 8.64
N LEU A 13 1.31 -0.58 8.44
CA LEU A 13 0.80 -1.66 9.27
C LEU A 13 1.86 -2.17 10.26
N ARG A 14 3.13 -1.77 10.14
CA ARG A 14 4.21 -2.32 10.94
C ARG A 14 4.14 -1.81 12.38
N THR A 15 3.90 -0.51 12.54
CA THR A 15 3.75 0.13 13.86
C THR A 15 2.59 -0.47 14.67
N PRO A 16 1.34 -0.54 14.15
CA PRO A 16 0.23 -1.12 14.91
C PRO A 16 0.45 -2.62 15.22
N LEU A 17 0.98 -3.40 14.27
CA LEU A 17 1.25 -4.83 14.50
C LEU A 17 2.32 -5.07 15.57
N ARG A 18 3.40 -4.27 15.58
CA ARG A 18 4.46 -4.39 16.59
C ARG A 18 4.10 -3.76 17.93
N GLY A 19 3.18 -2.80 17.93
CA GLY A 19 2.66 -2.15 19.13
C GLY A 19 1.55 -2.92 19.83
N GLY A 20 1.15 -4.10 19.34
CA GLY A 20 0.06 -4.90 19.92
C GLY A 20 -1.32 -4.25 19.75
N ALA A 21 -1.55 -3.53 18.65
CA ALA A 21 -2.85 -2.97 18.35
C ALA A 21 -3.93 -4.06 18.28
N SER A 22 -5.15 -3.71 18.67
CA SER A 22 -6.27 -4.63 18.62
C SER A 22 -6.64 -5.01 17.18
N GLU A 23 -7.30 -6.16 17.02
CA GLU A 23 -7.72 -6.66 15.71
C GLU A 23 -8.63 -5.64 15.00
N GLU A 24 -9.53 -4.99 15.73
CA GLU A 24 -10.45 -3.99 15.19
C GLU A 24 -9.69 -2.80 14.59
N ARG A 25 -8.61 -2.37 15.27
CA ARG A 25 -7.79 -1.27 14.81
C ARG A 25 -7.00 -1.63 13.55
N ILE A 26 -6.46 -2.84 13.49
CA ILE A 26 -5.77 -3.35 12.30
C ILE A 26 -6.75 -3.43 11.13
N MET A 27 -7.95 -3.96 11.37
CA MET A 27 -9.00 -4.09 10.37
C MET A 27 -9.47 -2.72 9.84
N GLU A 28 -9.59 -1.72 10.70
CA GLU A 28 -9.92 -0.36 10.29
C GLU A 28 -8.86 0.22 9.34
N ILE A 29 -7.57 0.05 9.66
CA ILE A 29 -6.46 0.54 8.81
C ILE A 29 -6.49 -0.15 7.44
N ILE A 30 -6.73 -1.46 7.41
CA ILE A 30 -6.84 -2.23 6.16
C ILE A 30 -8.06 -1.75 5.34
N ARG A 31 -9.23 -1.60 5.96
CA ARG A 31 -10.44 -1.13 5.27
C ARG A 31 -10.24 0.25 4.65
N ARG A 32 -9.63 1.18 5.39
CA ARG A 32 -9.29 2.51 4.86
C ARG A 32 -8.35 2.43 3.66
N ALA A 33 -7.31 1.59 3.75
CA ALA A 33 -6.37 1.39 2.64
C ALA A 33 -7.04 0.83 1.37
N ILE A 34 -8.06 -0.01 1.53
CA ILE A 34 -8.85 -0.56 0.42
C ILE A 34 -9.75 0.53 -0.19
N VAL A 35 -10.41 1.35 0.63
CA VAL A 35 -11.29 2.44 0.16
C VAL A 35 -10.50 3.52 -0.58
N GLU A 36 -9.29 3.86 -0.09
CA GLU A 36 -8.42 4.85 -0.72
C GLU A 36 -7.74 4.32 -2.01
N LYS A 37 -7.82 3.00 -2.27
CA LYS A 37 -7.22 2.40 -3.46
C LYS A 37 -8.03 2.81 -4.71
N PRO A 38 -7.38 3.37 -5.75
CA PRO A 38 -8.06 3.62 -7.02
C PRO A 38 -8.45 2.29 -7.68
N GLU A 39 -9.62 2.27 -8.33
CA GLU A 39 -10.18 1.09 -9.01
C GLU A 39 -9.17 0.45 -9.99
N LYS A 40 -8.48 1.30 -10.76
CA LYS A 40 -7.40 0.91 -11.67
C LYS A 40 -6.33 2.00 -11.75
N HIS A 41 -5.11 1.60 -12.08
CA HIS A 41 -4.08 2.54 -12.49
C HIS A 41 -4.15 2.71 -14.01
N SER A 42 -4.04 3.94 -14.51
CA SER A 42 -4.04 4.19 -15.95
C SER A 42 -2.70 3.76 -16.55
N LEU A 43 -2.67 2.56 -17.13
CA LEU A 43 -1.50 1.99 -17.81
C LEU A 43 -1.26 2.62 -19.21
N GLU A 44 -2.20 3.42 -19.70
CA GLU A 44 -2.22 3.97 -21.07
C GLU A 44 -1.29 5.18 -21.28
N SER A 45 -0.66 5.70 -20.23
CA SER A 45 0.40 6.70 -20.37
C SER A 45 1.63 6.03 -20.99
N ALA A 46 2.04 6.49 -22.19
CA ALA A 46 3.26 6.07 -22.91
C ALA A 46 4.55 6.18 -22.07
N VAL A 47 4.48 6.82 -20.91
CA VAL A 47 5.51 6.78 -19.89
C VAL A 47 5.22 5.62 -18.94
N PHE A 48 5.79 4.45 -19.22
CA PHE A 48 6.00 3.42 -18.19
C PHE A 48 7.01 3.97 -17.19
N ARG A 49 6.58 4.89 -16.33
CA ARG A 49 7.42 5.34 -15.23
C ARG A 49 7.61 4.11 -14.36
N LYS A 50 8.84 3.62 -14.29
CA LYS A 50 9.30 2.82 -13.15
C LYS A 50 9.16 3.73 -11.92
N CYS A 51 7.94 3.88 -11.36
CA CYS A 51 7.66 4.67 -10.16
C CYS A 51 8.31 4.05 -8.90
N ILE A 52 9.36 3.26 -9.06
CA ILE A 52 9.66 2.18 -8.14
C ILE A 52 11.16 2.24 -7.87
N SER A 53 11.56 3.19 -7.04
CA SER A 53 12.82 3.10 -6.30
C SER A 53 12.85 1.83 -5.42
N ARG A 54 11.69 1.28 -5.05
CA ARG A 54 11.54 0.03 -4.29
C ARG A 54 10.45 -0.91 -4.83
N PRO A 55 10.83 -2.06 -5.44
CA PRO A 55 9.88 -3.03 -6.01
C PRO A 55 9.02 -3.70 -4.93
N MET A 56 7.85 -4.19 -5.30
CA MET A 56 6.87 -4.71 -4.32
C MET A 56 7.41 -5.89 -3.51
N PHE A 57 8.27 -6.73 -4.09
CA PHE A 57 8.95 -7.81 -3.36
C PHE A 57 9.89 -7.31 -2.25
N SER A 58 10.34 -6.05 -2.33
CA SER A 58 11.17 -5.40 -1.30
C SER A 58 10.35 -4.67 -0.23
N ILE A 59 9.02 -4.71 -0.33
CA ILE A 59 8.08 -4.10 0.61
C ILE A 59 7.60 -5.18 1.57
N GLY A 60 8.48 -5.46 2.53
CA GLY A 60 8.33 -6.50 3.52
C GLY A 60 9.69 -6.66 4.17
N GLY A 61 9.75 -6.64 5.49
CA GLY A 61 10.99 -6.72 6.25
C GLY A 61 10.74 -7.26 7.64
#